data_AF-D0GP74-F1
#
_entry.id   AF-D0GP74-F1
#
_cell.length_a   1.000
_cell.length_b   1.000
_cell.length_c   1.000
_cell.angle_alpha   90.00
_cell.angle_beta   90.00
_cell.angle_gamma   90.00
#
_symmetry.space_group_name_H-M   'P 1'
#
loop_
_entity.id
_entity.type
_entity.pdbx_description
1 polymer ?
#
loop_
_entity_poly.entity_id
_entity_poly.type
_entity_poly.pdbx_seq_one_letter_code
_entity_poly.pdbx_strand_id
1 'polypeptide(L)'
;ESEAELTTRLKEMYKDKPNTTIETQESYKGGENVKYGIKGSVRPENSVVENGIVKETYEIKNYNQENYNSMTSNIGKQAIKRAEELPETATQKIVIDTRGQKITPEIRQKITEDIIRKSNKIIKKENIIFME
;
A
#
# COMPACT_ATOMS: atom_id res chain seq x y z
N GLU A 1 -11.93 0.96 -10.52
CA GLU A 1 -12.45 -0.38 -10.23
C GLU A 1 -11.64 -1.06 -9.12
N SER A 2 -10.34 -1.27 -9.31
CA SER A 2 -9.47 -1.95 -8.33
C SER A 2 -9.40 -1.30 -6.94
N GLU A 3 -9.39 0.03 -6.83
CA GLU A 3 -9.37 0.72 -5.51
C GLU A 3 -10.65 0.50 -4.69
N ALA A 4 -11.82 0.59 -5.35
CA ALA A 4 -13.11 0.36 -4.70
C ALA A 4 -13.26 -1.10 -4.28
N GLU A 5 -12.77 -2.02 -5.11
CA GLU A 5 -12.73 -3.43 -4.79
C GLU A 5 -11.77 -3.72 -3.62
N LEU A 6 -10.57 -3.14 -3.60
CA LEU A 6 -9.65 -3.25 -2.48
C LEU A 6 -10.31 -2.78 -1.19
N THR A 7 -10.96 -1.62 -1.21
CA THR A 7 -11.69 -1.09 -0.06
C THR A 7 -12.77 -2.08 0.42
N THR A 8 -13.49 -2.70 -0.51
CA THR A 8 -14.54 -3.69 -0.20
C THR A 8 -13.94 -4.95 0.43
N ARG A 9 -12.87 -5.50 -0.16
CA ARG A 9 -12.15 -6.66 0.38
C ARG A 9 -11.58 -6.40 1.76
N LEU A 10 -11.04 -5.20 2.02
CA LEU A 10 -10.54 -4.82 3.34
C LEU A 10 -11.68 -4.72 4.36
N LYS A 11 -12.81 -4.10 4.01
CA LYS A 11 -13.98 -4.04 4.89
C LYS A 11 -14.48 -5.43 5.26
N GLU A 12 -14.52 -6.35 4.29
CA GLU A 12 -14.91 -7.75 4.53
C GLU A 12 -13.88 -8.49 5.40
N MET A 13 -12.59 -8.32 5.12
CA MET A 13 -11.49 -8.94 5.89
C MET A 13 -11.49 -8.53 7.36
N TYR A 14 -11.84 -7.28 7.66
CA TYR A 14 -11.82 -6.71 8.99
C TYR A 14 -13.20 -6.62 9.67
N LYS A 15 -14.26 -7.14 9.04
CA LYS A 15 -15.66 -6.96 9.50
C LYS A 15 -15.92 -7.46 10.92
N ASP A 16 -15.26 -8.54 11.32
CA ASP A 16 -15.44 -9.19 12.62
C ASP A 16 -14.40 -8.72 13.65
N LYS A 17 -13.49 -7.81 13.27
CA LYS A 17 -12.45 -7.30 14.16
C LYS A 17 -13.00 -6.10 14.95
N PRO A 18 -13.15 -6.21 16.28
CA PRO A 18 -13.72 -5.12 17.08
C PRO A 18 -12.82 -3.88 17.03
N ASN A 19 -13.44 -2.70 17.16
CA ASN A 19 -12.78 -1.40 17.17
C ASN A 19 -11.84 -1.16 15.97
N THR A 20 -12.12 -1.81 14.84
CA THR A 20 -11.35 -1.66 13.61
C THR A 20 -12.19 -0.98 12.55
N THR A 21 -11.63 0.05 11.91
CA THR A 21 -12.26 0.76 10.79
C THR A 21 -11.34 0.76 9.59
N ILE A 22 -11.96 0.80 8.40
CA ILE A 22 -11.26 1.02 7.13
C ILE A 22 -11.53 2.45 6.69
N GLU A 23 -10.50 3.28 6.79
CA GLU A 23 -10.54 4.67 6.36
C GLU A 23 -9.96 4.78 4.96
N THR A 24 -10.62 5.55 4.10
CA THR A 24 -10.20 5.72 2.71
C THR A 24 -9.61 7.10 2.54
N GLN A 25 -8.48 7.18 1.83
CA GLN A 25 -7.99 8.46 1.33
C GLN A 25 -7.72 9.47 2.45
N GLU A 26 -7.09 9.01 3.54
CA GLU A 26 -6.63 9.89 4.63
C GLU A 26 -5.23 10.44 4.33
N SER A 27 -4.96 11.68 4.75
CA SER A 27 -3.69 12.35 4.51
C SER A 27 -2.86 12.44 5.78
N TYR A 28 -1.54 12.22 5.65
CA TYR A 28 -0.62 12.19 6.79
C TYR A 28 0.61 13.04 6.53
N LYS A 29 1.09 13.69 7.59
CA LYS A 29 2.35 14.43 7.58
C LYS A 29 2.99 14.37 8.96
N GLY A 30 4.27 14.02 9.02
CA GLY A 30 5.04 13.89 10.27
C GLY A 30 4.40 12.94 11.29
N GLY A 31 3.70 11.91 10.83
CA GLY A 31 3.04 10.94 11.71
C GLY A 31 1.63 11.31 12.16
N GLU A 32 1.10 12.47 11.76
CA GLU A 32 -0.24 12.93 12.14
C GLU A 32 -1.20 12.97 10.95
N ASN A 33 -2.50 12.77 11.21
CA ASN A 33 -3.54 12.99 10.21
C ASN A 33 -3.67 14.50 9.93
N VAL A 34 -3.71 14.87 8.64
CA VAL A 34 -3.79 16.25 8.19
C VAL A 34 -4.83 16.40 7.08
N LYS A 35 -5.26 17.64 6.85
CA LYS A 35 -6.17 17.97 5.75
C LYS A 35 -5.55 17.61 4.40
N TYR A 36 -6.41 17.29 3.44
CA TYR A 36 -6.00 17.05 2.05
C TYR A 36 -5.31 18.29 1.44
N GLY A 37 -4.29 18.06 0.60
CA GLY A 37 -3.59 19.10 -0.14
C GLY A 37 -2.44 19.79 0.61
N ILE A 38 -2.16 19.39 1.86
CA ILE A 38 -1.01 19.92 2.60
C ILE A 38 0.29 19.52 1.91
N LYS A 39 1.08 20.50 1.49
CA LYS A 39 2.35 20.26 0.79
C LYS A 39 3.26 19.33 1.61
N GLY A 40 3.71 18.27 0.97
CA GLY A 40 4.59 17.27 1.59
C GLY A 40 3.84 16.04 2.13
N SER A 41 2.54 16.13 2.42
CA SER A 41 1.79 14.99 2.96
C SER A 41 1.78 13.78 2.03
N VAL A 42 1.55 12.61 2.61
CA VAL A 42 1.26 11.36 1.90
C VAL A 42 -0.21 10.98 2.08
N ARG A 43 -0.75 10.22 1.14
CA ARG A 43 -2.15 9.77 1.14
C ARG A 43 -2.17 8.33 0.62
N PRO A 44 -2.19 7.31 1.48
CA PRO A 44 -2.50 5.95 1.06
C PRO A 44 -3.97 5.84 0.64
N GLU A 45 -4.28 4.82 -0.15
CA GLU A 45 -5.66 4.58 -0.60
C GLU A 45 -6.56 4.16 0.56
N ASN A 46 -6.07 3.27 1.42
CA ASN A 46 -6.76 2.82 2.61
C ASN A 46 -5.86 2.80 3.84
N SER A 47 -6.45 3.00 5.01
CA SER A 47 -5.84 2.80 6.32
C SER A 47 -6.72 1.85 7.14
N VAL A 48 -6.09 0.89 7.80
CA VAL A 48 -6.72 0.07 8.84
C VAL A 48 -6.41 0.74 10.17
N VAL A 49 -7.45 1.21 10.84
CA VAL A 49 -7.35 1.90 12.12
C VAL A 49 -7.94 1.00 13.19
N GLU A 50 -7.15 0.66 14.21
CA GLU A 50 -7.56 -0.18 15.33
C GLU A 50 -7.41 0.60 16.63
N ASN A 51 -8.50 0.74 17.38
CA ASN A 51 -8.56 1.56 18.59
C ASN A 51 -8.04 2.99 18.37
N GLY A 52 -8.36 3.60 17.22
CA GLY A 52 -7.91 4.95 16.84
C GLY A 52 -6.45 5.05 16.40
N ILE A 53 -5.74 3.92 16.27
CA ILE A 53 -4.34 3.87 15.85
C ILE A 53 -4.24 3.27 14.45
N VAL A 54 -3.58 3.97 13.53
CA VAL A 54 -3.29 3.44 12.19
C VAL A 54 -2.31 2.28 12.31
N LYS A 55 -2.74 1.07 11.95
CA LYS A 55 -1.93 -0.16 11.98
C LYS A 55 -1.39 -0.54 10.63
N GLU A 56 -2.17 -0.32 9.58
CA GLU A 56 -1.80 -0.70 8.23
C GLU A 56 -2.25 0.37 7.25
N THR A 57 -1.47 0.57 6.19
CA THR A 57 -1.88 1.41 5.06
C THR A 57 -1.71 0.62 3.77
N TYR A 58 -2.67 0.72 2.86
CA TYR A 58 -2.68 0.00 1.61
C TYR A 58 -2.57 0.95 0.42
N GLU A 59 -1.90 0.48 -0.62
CA GLU A 59 -1.82 1.09 -1.94
C GLU A 59 -2.04 0.01 -3.00
N ILE A 60 -2.87 0.26 -4.00
CA ILE A 60 -3.00 -0.60 -5.17
C ILE A 60 -2.22 -0.07 -6.36
N LYS A 61 -1.67 -1.00 -7.13
CA LYS A 61 -0.96 -0.72 -8.37
C LYS A 61 -1.48 -1.66 -9.43
N ASN A 62 -2.02 -1.09 -10.49
CA ASN A 62 -2.46 -1.82 -11.67
C ASN A 62 -1.57 -1.39 -12.86
N TYR A 63 -0.45 -2.08 -13.02
CA TYR A 63 0.49 -1.85 -14.13
C TYR A 63 0.59 -3.11 -14.97
N ASN A 64 0.69 -2.92 -16.27
CA ASN A 64 1.04 -4.00 -17.18
C ASN A 64 2.50 -4.46 -16.98
N GLN A 65 2.77 -5.71 -17.36
CA GLN A 65 4.08 -6.35 -17.20
C GLN A 65 5.26 -5.56 -17.77
N GLU A 66 5.11 -4.92 -18.93
CA GLU A 66 6.15 -4.12 -19.56
C GLU A 66 6.60 -2.91 -18.73
N ASN A 67 5.77 -2.48 -17.76
CA ASN A 67 5.99 -1.29 -16.96
C ASN A 67 6.46 -1.57 -15.53
N TYR A 68 6.79 -2.82 -15.16
CA TYR A 68 7.11 -3.13 -13.77
C TYR A 68 8.38 -2.45 -13.25
N ASN A 69 9.37 -2.16 -14.09
CA ASN A 69 10.55 -1.46 -13.60
C ASN A 69 10.22 -0.02 -13.16
N SER A 70 9.37 0.69 -13.89
CA SER A 70 8.92 2.04 -13.51
C SER A 70 7.98 1.98 -12.30
N MET A 71 7.05 1.02 -12.29
CA MET A 71 6.15 0.77 -11.15
C MET A 71 6.93 0.54 -9.85
N THR A 72 7.86 -0.41 -9.83
CA THR A 72 8.65 -0.73 -8.62
C THR A 72 9.54 0.44 -8.18
N SER A 73 10.00 1.27 -9.12
CA SER A 73 10.74 2.50 -8.79
C SER A 73 9.85 3.56 -8.14
N ASN A 74 8.61 3.70 -8.61
CA ASN A 74 7.63 4.59 -8.00
C ASN A 74 7.21 4.10 -6.61
N ILE A 75 6.93 2.81 -6.46
CA ILE A 75 6.63 2.19 -5.16
C ILE A 75 7.78 2.44 -4.18
N GLY A 76 9.04 2.22 -4.60
CA GLY A 76 10.21 2.44 -3.75
C GLY A 76 10.30 3.88 -3.24
N LYS A 77 10.18 4.88 -4.13
CA LYS A 77 10.18 6.30 -3.77
C LYS A 77 9.02 6.66 -2.82
N GLN A 78 7.83 6.14 -3.10
CA GLN A 78 6.66 6.36 -2.25
C GLN A 78 6.84 5.73 -0.87
N ALA A 79 7.38 4.52 -0.79
CA ALA A 79 7.60 3.82 0.48
C ALA A 79 8.57 4.59 1.40
N ILE A 80 9.66 5.13 0.84
CA ILE A 80 10.62 5.95 1.57
C ILE A 80 9.92 7.19 2.14
N LYS A 81 9.24 7.96 1.28
CA LYS A 81 8.54 9.17 1.73
C LYS A 81 7.45 8.85 2.76
N ARG A 82 6.72 7.75 2.58
CA ARG A 82 5.66 7.33 3.52
C ARG A 82 6.23 6.88 4.87
N ALA A 83 7.43 6.33 4.91
CA ALA A 83 8.07 6.00 6.19
C ALA A 83 8.42 7.24 7.01
N GLU A 84 8.61 8.39 6.35
CA GLU A 84 8.85 9.68 7.03
C GLU A 84 7.55 10.34 7.50
N GLU A 85 6.44 10.13 6.78
CA GLU A 85 5.23 10.94 6.94
C GLU A 85 4.05 10.20 7.59
N LEU A 86 4.01 8.86 7.52
CA LEU A 86 2.99 8.05 8.18
C LEU A 86 3.28 7.88 9.68
N PRO A 87 2.25 7.57 10.50
CA PRO A 87 2.48 7.15 11.89
C PRO A 87 3.43 5.96 11.96
N GLU A 88 4.36 5.94 12.92
CA GLU A 88 5.34 4.84 13.08
C GLU A 88 4.67 3.47 13.32
N THR A 89 3.44 3.48 13.83
CA THR A 89 2.63 2.27 14.04
C THR A 89 2.12 1.64 12.75
N ALA A 90 2.16 2.38 11.63
CA ALA A 90 1.58 1.97 10.37
C ALA A 90 2.53 1.09 9.55
N THR A 91 2.12 -0.14 9.29
CA THR A 91 2.78 -1.02 8.32
C THR A 91 2.29 -0.73 6.91
N GLN A 92 3.20 -0.38 6.02
CA GLN A 92 2.88 -0.15 4.61
C GLN A 92 2.71 -1.47 3.85
N LYS A 93 1.56 -1.65 3.19
CA LYS A 93 1.21 -2.80 2.36
C LYS A 93 0.93 -2.37 0.92
N ILE A 94 1.45 -3.14 -0.03
CA ILE A 94 1.33 -2.88 -1.47
C ILE A 94 0.53 -4.01 -2.10
N VAL A 95 -0.55 -3.67 -2.78
CA VAL A 95 -1.37 -4.58 -3.56
C VAL A 95 -1.05 -4.37 -5.04
N ILE A 96 -0.68 -5.45 -5.72
CA ILE A 96 -0.37 -5.44 -7.15
C ILE A 96 -1.51 -6.18 -7.84
N ASP A 97 -2.33 -5.46 -8.59
CA ASP A 97 -3.41 -6.03 -9.39
C ASP A 97 -2.81 -6.62 -10.67
N THR A 98 -2.81 -7.95 -10.75
CA THR A 98 -2.26 -8.72 -11.87
C THR A 98 -3.33 -9.47 -12.64
N ARG A 99 -4.61 -9.20 -12.38
CA ARG A 99 -5.74 -9.87 -13.03
C ARG A 99 -5.69 -9.67 -14.54
N GLY A 100 -5.95 -10.76 -15.27
CA GLY A 100 -5.88 -10.77 -16.73
C GLY A 100 -4.46 -10.66 -17.31
N GLN A 101 -3.41 -10.59 -16.48
CA GLN A 101 -2.02 -10.55 -16.92
C GLN A 101 -1.36 -11.93 -16.77
N LYS A 102 -0.43 -12.25 -17.68
CA LYS A 102 0.33 -13.51 -17.62
C LYS A 102 1.56 -13.36 -16.73
N ILE A 103 1.36 -13.38 -15.41
CA ILE A 103 2.46 -13.21 -14.44
C ILE A 103 3.03 -14.57 -14.03
N THR A 104 4.24 -14.86 -14.48
CA THR A 104 4.94 -16.09 -14.07
C THR A 104 5.53 -15.94 -12.65
N PRO A 105 5.82 -17.04 -11.96
CA PRO A 105 6.49 -17.01 -10.66
C PRO A 105 7.81 -16.23 -10.67
N GLU A 106 8.58 -16.31 -11.75
CA GLU A 106 9.86 -15.59 -11.90
C GLU A 106 9.64 -14.08 -11.99
N ILE A 107 8.61 -13.64 -12.74
CA ILE A 107 8.25 -12.22 -12.83
C ILE A 107 7.79 -11.72 -11.46
N ARG A 108 6.94 -12.49 -10.76
CA ARG A 108 6.48 -12.17 -9.41
C ARG A 108 7.64 -12.02 -8.44
N GLN A 109 8.59 -12.94 -8.47
CA GLN A 109 9.80 -12.88 -7.64
C GLN A 109 10.59 -11.61 -7.94
N LYS A 110 10.84 -11.30 -9.21
CA LYS A 110 11.56 -10.09 -9.62
C LYS A 110 10.89 -8.80 -9.16
N ILE A 111 9.57 -8.70 -9.32
CA ILE A 111 8.80 -7.54 -8.82
C ILE A 111 8.98 -7.39 -7.31
N THR A 112 8.83 -8.49 -6.58
CA THR A 112 8.95 -8.52 -5.12
C THR A 112 10.33 -8.06 -4.66
N GLU A 113 11.39 -8.63 -5.25
CA GLU A 113 12.78 -8.27 -4.94
C GLU A 113 13.10 -6.82 -5.30
N ASP A 114 12.61 -6.34 -6.44
CA ASP A 114 12.79 -4.95 -6.84
C ASP A 114 12.08 -3.97 -5.89
N ILE A 115 10.86 -4.26 -5.44
CA ILE A 115 10.16 -3.43 -4.46
C ILE A 115 10.94 -3.39 -3.15
N ILE A 116 11.36 -4.54 -2.62
CA ILE A 116 12.13 -4.62 -1.37
C ILE A 116 13.42 -3.81 -1.49
N ARG A 117 14.17 -4.03 -2.58
CA ARG A 117 15.45 -3.34 -2.81
C ARG A 117 15.27 -1.83 -2.99
N LYS A 118 14.33 -1.40 -3.83
CA LYS A 118 14.12 0.02 -4.17
C LYS A 118 13.42 0.81 -3.06
N SER A 119 12.73 0.13 -2.14
CA SER A 119 12.18 0.74 -0.92
C SER A 119 13.15 0.74 0.25
N ASN A 120 14.43 0.40 0.04
CA ASN A 120 15.42 0.26 1.13
C ASN A 120 14.94 -0.69 2.25
N LYS A 121 14.25 -1.78 1.87
CA LYS A 121 13.68 -2.80 2.78
C LYS A 121 12.57 -2.29 3.71
N ILE A 122 12.03 -1.09 3.46
CA ILE A 122 10.85 -0.58 4.18
C ILE A 122 9.64 -1.47 3.91
N ILE A 123 9.43 -1.83 2.64
CA ILE A 123 8.40 -2.82 2.27
C ILE A 123 9.02 -4.21 2.38
N LYS A 124 8.42 -5.05 3.22
CA LYS A 124 8.80 -6.45 3.39
C LYS A 124 8.03 -7.36 2.44
N LYS A 125 8.55 -8.56 2.18
CA LYS A 125 7.94 -9.53 1.26
C LYS A 125 6.49 -9.85 1.65
N GLU A 126 6.24 -10.05 2.94
CA GLU A 126 4.92 -10.35 3.51
C GLU A 126 3.91 -9.21 3.36
N ASN A 127 4.38 -7.99 3.05
CA ASN A 127 3.53 -6.81 2.84
C ASN A 127 3.24 -6.56 1.36
N ILE A 128 3.67 -7.44 0.45
CA ILE A 128 3.40 -7.37 -0.98
C ILE A 128 2.35 -8.43 -1.33
N ILE A 129 1.17 -7.98 -1.73
CA ILE A 129 0.01 -8.81 -2.01
C ILE A 129 -0.25 -8.74 -3.51
N PHE A 130 -0.44 -9.88 -4.15
CA PHE A 130 -0.87 -9.94 -5.54
C PHE A 130 -2.37 -10.23 -5.58
N MET A 131 -3.12 -9.42 -6.32
CA MET A 131 -4.54 -9.63 -6.56
C MET A 131 -4.70 -10.25 -7.94
N GLU A 132 -5.32 -11.42 -7.98
CA GLU A 132 -5.45 -12.32 -9.14
C GLU A 132 -6.90 -12.76 -9.37
#